data_AF-A0A919IWI6-F1
#
_entry.id   AF-A0A919IWI6-F1
#
_cell.length_a   1.000
_cell.length_b   1.000
_cell.length_c   1.000
_cell.angle_alpha   90.00
_cell.angle_beta   90.00
_cell.angle_gamma   90.00
#
_symmetry.space_group_name_H-M   'P 1'
#
loop_
_entity.id
_entity.type
_entity.pdbx_description
1 polymer ?
#
loop_
_entity_poly.entity_id
_entity_poly.type
_entity_poly.pdbx_seq_one_letter_code
_entity_poly.pdbx_strand_id
1 'polypeptide(L)'
;MASSNGYGQECPTERESVDALAELVGHRVAEGIWDLSARELGLRRPVSEPADLRRVAEHLMTVGDLLRVAGRSTKVRVITYEALSRTVIS
;
A
#
# COMPACT_ATOMS: atom_id res chain seq x y z
N MET A 1 -7.51 -15.85 -10.13
CA MET A 1 -6.43 -15.94 -11.12
C MET A 1 -5.74 -14.59 -11.16
N ALA A 2 -4.57 -14.46 -10.54
CA ALA A 2 -3.79 -13.23 -10.55
C ALA A 2 -3.02 -13.16 -11.88
N SER A 3 -3.28 -12.11 -12.67
CA SER A 3 -2.62 -11.89 -13.94
C SER A 3 -1.18 -11.41 -13.70
N SER A 4 -0.26 -12.37 -13.65
CA SER A 4 1.18 -12.16 -13.63
C SER A 4 1.67 -11.73 -15.02
N ASN A 5 1.53 -10.45 -15.35
CA ASN A 5 2.09 -9.91 -16.59
C ASN A 5 3.56 -9.49 -16.37
N GLY A 6 4.47 -10.33 -16.88
CA GLY A 6 5.82 -9.98 -17.33
C GLY A 6 6.99 -10.27 -16.40
N TYR A 7 6.82 -10.15 -15.07
CA TYR A 7 7.89 -10.47 -14.09
C TYR A 7 7.43 -11.34 -12.92
N GLY A 8 6.22 -11.90 -12.98
CA GLY A 8 5.67 -12.71 -11.88
C GLY A 8 5.37 -11.92 -10.60
N GLN A 9 5.43 -10.58 -10.65
CA GLN A 9 5.21 -9.75 -9.48
C GLN A 9 3.72 -9.54 -9.25
N GLU A 10 3.23 -10.04 -8.12
CA GLU A 10 1.85 -9.83 -7.69
C GLU A 10 1.61 -8.34 -7.40
N CYS A 11 0.44 -7.83 -7.81
CA CYS A 11 0.03 -6.47 -7.52
C CYS A 11 -0.05 -6.30 -5.99
N PRO A 12 0.59 -5.28 -5.40
CA PRO A 12 0.44 -5.00 -3.98
C PRO A 12 -1.03 -4.82 -3.62
N THR A 13 -1.44 -5.41 -2.50
CA THR A 13 -2.82 -5.35 -2.00
C THR A 13 -2.93 -4.51 -0.73
N GLU A 14 -4.14 -4.02 -0.44
CA GLU A 14 -4.46 -3.42 0.86
C GLU A 14 -4.12 -4.37 2.01
N ARG A 15 -4.50 -5.65 1.90
CA ARG A 15 -4.29 -6.64 2.97
C ARG A 15 -2.82 -6.73 3.35
N GLU A 16 -1.94 -6.92 2.37
CA GLU A 16 -0.50 -7.02 2.64
C GLU A 16 0.09 -5.73 3.22
N SER A 17 -0.49 -4.58 2.86
CA SER A 17 -0.07 -3.28 3.40
C SER A 17 -0.51 -3.11 4.85
N VAL A 18 -1.72 -3.55 5.18
CA VAL A 18 -2.24 -3.57 6.56
C VAL A 18 -1.49 -4.57 7.42
N ASP A 19 -1.17 -5.76 6.90
CA ASP A 19 -0.39 -6.76 7.61
C ASP A 19 1.03 -6.26 7.91
N ALA A 20 1.70 -5.62 6.93
CA ALA A 20 3.01 -4.99 7.15
C ALA A 20 2.96 -3.86 8.20
N LEU A 21 1.87 -3.11 8.25
CA LEU A 21 1.65 -2.12 9.29
C LEU A 21 1.40 -2.79 10.65
N ALA A 22 0.66 -3.89 10.67
CA ALA A 22 0.33 -4.67 11.87
C ALA A 22 1.57 -5.25 12.55
N GLU A 23 2.63 -5.57 11.81
CA GLU A 23 3.93 -5.99 12.37
C GLU A 23 4.55 -4.93 13.29
N LEU A 24 4.22 -3.65 13.10
CA LEU A 24 4.78 -2.54 13.89
C LEU A 24 3.87 -2.10 15.04
N VAL A 25 2.55 -2.06 14.82
CA VAL A 25 1.59 -1.45 15.77
C VAL A 25 0.51 -2.40 16.27
N GLY A 26 0.52 -3.65 15.81
CA GLY A 26 -0.52 -4.64 16.07
C GLY A 26 -1.72 -4.48 15.13
N HIS A 27 -2.37 -5.61 14.82
CA HIS A 27 -3.38 -5.70 13.76
C HIS A 27 -4.60 -4.78 13.95
N ARG A 28 -5.13 -4.70 15.18
CA ARG A 28 -6.28 -3.83 15.47
C ARG A 28 -5.98 -2.35 15.24
N VAL A 29 -4.78 -1.91 15.60
CA VAL A 29 -4.35 -0.52 15.44
C VAL A 29 -4.07 -0.24 13.97
N ALA A 30 -3.40 -1.18 13.27
CA ALA A 30 -3.14 -1.06 11.84
C ALA A 30 -4.43 -0.91 11.02
N GLU A 31 -5.44 -1.74 11.28
CA GLU A 31 -6.76 -1.65 10.64
C GLU A 31 -7.42 -0.29 10.89
N GLY A 32 -7.37 0.20 12.12
CA GLY A 32 -7.95 1.50 12.47
C GLY A 32 -7.23 2.67 11.79
N ILE A 33 -5.90 2.67 11.80
CA ILE A 33 -5.09 3.70 11.14
C ILE A 33 -5.31 3.68 9.63
N TRP A 34 -5.37 2.49 9.02
CA TRP A 34 -5.62 2.35 7.60
C TRP A 34 -7.02 2.84 7.21
N ASP A 35 -8.04 2.46 7.97
CA ASP A 35 -9.43 2.92 7.75
C ASP A 35 -9.54 4.45 7.84
N LEU A 36 -8.93 5.06 8.87
CA LEU A 36 -8.91 6.52 9.01
C LEU A 36 -8.18 7.19 7.85
N SER A 37 -6.99 6.69 7.49
CA SER A 37 -6.19 7.23 6.38
C SER A 37 -6.94 7.16 5.05
N ALA A 38 -7.58 6.03 4.75
CA ALA A 38 -8.38 5.87 3.55
C ALA A 38 -9.56 6.85 3.52
N ARG A 39 -10.27 7.02 4.64
CA ARG A 39 -11.39 7.96 4.75
C ARG A 39 -10.96 9.42 4.59
N GLU A 40 -9.86 9.83 5.21
CA GLU A 40 -9.32 11.19 5.07
C GLU A 40 -8.92 11.52 3.63
N LEU A 41 -8.48 10.51 2.88
CA LEU A 41 -8.16 10.61 1.46
C LEU A 41 -9.39 10.48 0.53
N GLY A 42 -10.58 10.27 1.08
CA GLY A 42 -11.82 10.07 0.32
C GLY A 42 -11.89 8.73 -0.42
N LEU A 43 -11.10 7.74 0.00
CA LEU A 43 -11.00 6.43 -0.62
C LEU A 43 -12.01 5.45 0.00
N ARG A 44 -12.51 4.51 -0.81
CA ARG A 44 -13.31 3.38 -0.32
C ARG A 44 -12.41 2.17 -0.13
N ARG A 45 -12.65 1.43 0.95
CA ARG A 45 -12.01 0.14 1.19
C ARG A 45 -12.79 -0.99 0.51
N PRO A 46 -12.12 -2.06 0.06
CA PRO A 46 -10.66 -2.20 0.01
C PRO A 46 -10.05 -1.30 -1.07
N VAL A 47 -8.88 -0.72 -0.77
CA VAL A 47 -8.08 0.06 -1.72
C VAL A 47 -7.35 -0.91 -2.65
N SER A 48 -7.77 -0.95 -3.92
CA SER A 48 -7.26 -1.88 -4.93
C SER A 48 -6.34 -1.23 -5.96
N GLU A 49 -6.48 0.07 -6.19
CA GLU A 49 -5.68 0.78 -7.20
C GLU A 49 -4.27 1.10 -6.66
N PRO A 50 -3.19 0.74 -7.38
CA PRO A 50 -1.82 1.02 -6.94
C PRO A 50 -1.58 2.50 -6.63
N ALA A 51 -2.15 3.40 -7.44
CA ALA A 51 -2.02 4.84 -7.22
C ALA A 51 -2.64 5.27 -5.88
N ASP A 52 -3.74 4.67 -5.47
CA ASP A 52 -4.40 4.97 -4.20
C ASP A 52 -3.68 4.30 -3.01
N LEU A 53 -3.13 3.09 -3.18
CA LEU A 53 -2.23 2.47 -2.19
C LEU A 53 -1.01 3.36 -1.92
N ARG A 54 -0.43 3.97 -2.96
CA ARG A 54 0.66 4.95 -2.81
C ARG A 54 0.21 6.18 -2.03
N ARG A 55 -0.98 6.71 -2.29
CA ARG A 55 -1.52 7.88 -1.57
C ARG A 55 -1.72 7.59 -0.09
N VAL A 56 -2.27 6.42 0.26
CA VAL A 56 -2.38 5.98 1.66
C VAL A 56 -0.99 5.87 2.29
N ALA A 57 -0.04 5.23 1.61
CA ALA A 57 1.33 5.09 2.10
C ALA A 57 2.01 6.46 2.37
N GLU A 58 1.84 7.42 1.45
CA GLU A 58 2.34 8.78 1.61
C GLU A 58 1.66 9.51 2.78
N HIS A 59 0.36 9.33 2.95
CA HIS A 59 -0.37 9.89 4.08
C HIS A 59 0.12 9.32 5.41
N LEU A 60 0.30 8.00 5.53
CA LEU A 60 0.86 7.35 6.73
C LEU A 60 2.23 7.93 7.14
N MET A 61 3.05 8.33 6.16
CA MET A 61 4.35 8.95 6.41
C MET A 61 4.28 10.34 7.06
N THR A 62 3.11 10.99 7.00
CA THR A 62 2.85 12.30 7.61
C THR A 62 2.34 12.22 9.04
N VAL A 63 1.74 11.09 9.44
CA VAL A 63 1.04 10.93 10.73
C VAL A 63 1.99 10.59 11.89
N GLY A 64 3.11 9.90 11.66
CA GLY A 64 4.09 9.62 12.71
C GLY A 64 5.30 8.80 12.28
N ASP A 65 6.35 8.77 13.11
CA ASP A 65 7.65 8.18 12.77
C ASP A 65 7.61 6.66 12.55
N LEU A 66 6.86 5.92 13.39
CA LEU A 66 6.66 4.47 13.22
C LEU A 66 5.84 4.15 11.96
N LEU A 67 4.78 4.94 11.72
CA LEU A 67 3.93 4.80 10.52
C LEU A 67 4.69 5.15 9.24
N ARG A 68 5.68 6.03 9.33
CA ARG A 68 6.56 6.39 8.22
C ARG A 68 7.38 5.22 7.71
N VAL A 69 7.79 4.29 8.57
CA VAL A 69 8.54 3.09 8.16
C VAL A 69 7.64 2.17 7.32
N ALA A 70 6.44 1.85 7.81
CA ALA A 70 5.46 1.06 7.06
C ALA A 70 5.06 1.75 5.75
N GLY A 71 4.76 3.06 5.80
CA GLY A 71 4.42 3.84 4.61
C GLY A 71 5.53 3.83 3.55
N ARG A 72 6.82 3.94 3.95
CA ARG A 72 7.94 3.80 3.00
C ARG A 72 7.98 2.41 2.36
N SER A 73 7.82 1.36 3.15
CA SER A 73 7.82 -0.02 2.66
C SER A 73 6.72 -0.23 1.60
N THR A 74 5.48 0.16 1.90
CA THR A 74 4.36 0.10 0.96
C THR A 74 4.61 0.92 -0.29
N LYS A 75 5.10 2.15 -0.15
CA LYS A 75 5.42 3.02 -1.30
C LYS A 75 6.47 2.41 -2.23
N VAL A 76 7.53 1.81 -1.69
CA VAL A 76 8.57 1.14 -2.50
C VAL A 76 7.98 -0.02 -3.29
N ARG A 77 7.14 -0.86 -2.66
CA ARG A 77 6.46 -1.98 -3.35
C ARG A 77 5.60 -1.49 -4.52
N VAL A 78 4.80 -0.44 -4.30
CA VAL A 78 3.93 0.13 -5.33
C VAL A 78 4.74 0.72 -6.49
N ILE A 79 5.75 1.55 -6.21
CA ILE A 79 6.58 2.17 -7.26
C ILE A 79 7.31 1.11 -8.08
N THR A 80 7.81 0.06 -7.41
CA THR A 80 8.51 -1.04 -8.09
C THR A 80 7.57 -1.78 -9.03
N TYR A 81 6.34 -2.09 -8.57
CA TYR A 81 5.29 -2.65 -9.41
C TYR A 81 5.00 -1.76 -10.62
N GLU A 82 4.71 -0.46 -10.42
CA GLU A 82 4.41 0.48 -11.50
C GLU A 82 5.56 0.65 -12.51
N ALA A 83 6.81 0.61 -12.05
CA ALA A 83 7.98 0.70 -12.92
C ALA A 83 8.11 -0.54 -13.82
N LEU A 84 7.94 -1.73 -13.25
CA LEU A 84 8.03 -3.00 -13.97
C LEU A 84 6.83 -3.24 -14.88
N SER A 85 5.62 -2.83 -14.49
CA SER A 85 4.45 -2.90 -15.36
C SER A 85 4.62 -2.03 -16.61
N ARG A 86 5.32 -0.88 -16.49
CA ARG A 86 5.62 -0.01 -17.63
C ARG A 86 6.64 -0.62 -18.60
N THR A 87 7.59 -1.41 -18.12
CA THR A 87 8.58 -2.08 -18.99
C THR A 87 8.03 -3.30 -19.72
N VAL A 88 6.88 -3.85 -19.29
CA VAL A 88 6.21 -5.00 -19.95
C VAL A 88 5.28 -4.55 -21.09
N ILE A 89 4.80 -3.31 -21.05
CA ILE A 89 3.87 -2.74 -22.04
C ILE A 89 4.62 -1.97 -23.15
N SER A 90 5.92 -1.70 -22.98
CA SER A 90 6.81 -1.07 -23.97
C SER A 90 7.51 -2.10 -24.85
#